data_AF-R6NJN5-F1
#
_entry.id   AF-R6NJN5-F1
#
_cell.length_a   1.000
_cell.length_b   1.000
_cell.length_c   1.000
_cell.angle_alpha   90.00
_cell.angle_beta   90.00
_cell.angle_gamma   90.00
#
_symmetry.space_group_name_H-M   'P 1'
#
loop_
_entity.id
_entity.type
_entity.pdbx_description
1 polymer ?
#
loop_
_entity_poly.entity_id
_entity_poly.type
_entity_poly.pdbx_seq_one_letter_code
_entity_poly.pdbx_strand_id
1 'polypeptide(L)'
;MRLLIPTAFVLFLCLSTTGCKKEKLEEKIEETTEETNSTSTDSDKDSNEVNENKDEKENIPINESDLFNKLTNGVLQGAQEINVREFNIPSNKADSLYSAFLGKDPLLFHLKVNGNIGYKVDLENPTYLSTFLPQYAIQPVHIPEIYPSLEKRIEEFYSLLDYRMTSAEIAYTLYQKLCKDVIYGERNDEYPYLAYSSFSALGAFLTRKVVCQGYSLSYSLLLNGLGIPTNYVTGAIAGTSGHAWNRIYIDGNWYNVDATFDDASTYKLTGMGSINKYFLSSDNWFYTIFNHPQPHLNLKAEIYTASGNKFDDDKCVVRRYNPKNDEIKTEAVYADGYWYYLSMKDENMKIIKSDFNGLRAKELRKLNVSSKVSNLDKVQCTKDRIYFIDLINNKYHICSIDYNGNDFRQGKQISYIEIANKNFKLSPDDSQPAPVYKGKVALKAELMLARLKLLYFHSDEDYFHLSHPQAKELETFILQTESDLKNKQMNDTQADILAQQLRNIRKAYNQPSSIRP
;
A
#
# COMPACT_ATOMS: atom_id res chain seq x y z
N MET A 1 -35.16 47.46 -23.67
CA MET A 1 -36.23 46.55 -24.13
C MET A 1 -36.18 45.32 -23.23
N ARG A 2 -37.19 45.12 -22.38
CA ARG A 2 -37.31 43.98 -21.45
C ARG A 2 -37.60 42.70 -22.25
N LEU A 3 -36.86 41.64 -22.02
CA LEU A 3 -37.26 40.24 -22.29
C LEU A 3 -36.42 39.37 -21.33
N LEU A 4 -37.04 38.86 -20.26
CA LEU A 4 -37.76 37.58 -20.18
C LEU A 4 -36.81 36.39 -20.03
N ILE A 5 -36.65 35.99 -18.78
CA ILE A 5 -36.12 34.70 -18.33
C ILE A 5 -37.20 33.64 -18.59
N PRO A 6 -36.86 32.50 -19.21
CA PRO A 6 -37.52 31.26 -18.87
C PRO A 6 -36.50 30.23 -18.40
N THR A 7 -36.77 29.75 -17.19
CA THR A 7 -36.30 28.51 -16.59
C THR A 7 -36.39 27.34 -17.56
N ALA A 8 -35.26 26.69 -17.85
CA ALA A 8 -35.23 25.37 -18.46
C ALA A 8 -34.65 24.37 -17.46
N PHE A 9 -35.55 23.52 -16.96
CA PHE A 9 -35.28 22.27 -16.26
C PHE A 9 -34.21 21.46 -17.02
N VAL A 10 -33.06 21.21 -16.39
CA VAL A 10 -32.13 20.17 -16.86
C VAL A 10 -32.42 18.91 -16.04
N LEU A 11 -33.00 17.95 -16.75
CA LEU A 11 -33.24 16.58 -16.33
C LEU A 11 -31.96 15.98 -15.72
N PHE A 12 -32.03 15.59 -14.45
CA PHE A 12 -31.04 14.75 -13.80
C PHE A 12 -31.23 13.32 -14.34
N LEU A 13 -30.51 12.96 -15.41
CA LEU A 13 -30.41 11.57 -15.83
C LEU A 13 -29.52 10.84 -14.81
N CYS A 14 -30.17 10.22 -13.83
CA CYS A 14 -29.57 9.17 -13.01
C CYS A 14 -29.25 7.98 -13.92
N LEU A 15 -28.00 7.89 -14.38
CA LEU A 15 -27.45 6.63 -14.87
C LEU A 15 -27.01 5.82 -13.65
N SER A 16 -27.84 4.82 -13.35
CA SER A 16 -27.68 3.82 -12.32
C SER A 16 -26.31 3.13 -12.38
N THR A 17 -25.47 3.39 -11.38
CA THR A 17 -24.44 2.44 -10.96
C THR A 17 -25.16 1.29 -10.26
N THR A 18 -25.31 0.17 -10.94
CA THR A 18 -25.77 -1.08 -10.33
C THR A 18 -24.67 -1.60 -9.38
N GLY A 19 -24.74 -1.16 -8.12
CA GLY A 19 -24.11 -1.85 -7.01
C GLY A 19 -24.84 -3.17 -6.74
N CYS A 20 -24.07 -4.20 -6.39
CA CYS A 20 -24.54 -5.57 -6.16
C CYS A 20 -25.76 -5.60 -5.22
N LYS A 21 -26.87 -6.14 -5.73
CA LYS A 21 -28.04 -6.49 -4.94
C LYS A 21 -27.72 -7.66 -4.02
N LYS A 22 -28.19 -7.54 -2.79
CA LYS A 22 -28.21 -8.57 -1.74
C LYS A 22 -29.31 -9.58 -2.11
N GLU A 23 -28.95 -10.81 -2.48
CA GLU A 23 -29.92 -11.92 -2.53
C GLU A 23 -30.26 -12.33 -1.09
N LYS A 24 -31.55 -12.24 -0.79
CA LYS A 24 -32.16 -12.69 0.46
C LYS A 24 -32.79 -14.04 0.10
N LEU A 25 -32.23 -15.13 0.59
CA LEU A 25 -32.88 -16.44 0.55
C LEU A 25 -34.05 -16.40 1.52
N GLU A 26 -35.27 -16.30 0.98
CA GLU A 26 -36.51 -16.55 1.71
C GLU A 26 -36.94 -17.99 1.43
N GLU A 27 -36.96 -18.80 2.50
CA GLU A 27 -37.58 -20.13 2.50
C GLU A 27 -39.08 -20.00 2.21
N LYS A 28 -39.54 -20.75 1.21
CA LYS A 28 -40.95 -21.04 1.02
C LYS A 28 -41.38 -22.05 2.10
N ILE A 29 -42.17 -21.59 3.06
CA ILE A 29 -43.04 -22.46 3.85
C ILE A 29 -44.40 -22.45 3.14
N GLU A 30 -44.82 -23.60 2.62
CA GLU A 30 -46.20 -23.83 2.20
C GLU A 30 -47.04 -24.10 3.45
N GLU A 31 -47.96 -23.19 3.73
CA GLU A 31 -49.08 -23.41 4.64
C GLU A 31 -50.14 -24.30 3.94
N THR A 32 -50.45 -25.43 4.54
CA THR A 32 -51.78 -26.05 4.43
C THR A 32 -52.41 -26.07 5.81
N THR A 33 -53.45 -25.25 5.93
CA THR A 33 -54.43 -25.19 7.01
C THR A 33 -55.23 -26.49 7.12
N GLU A 34 -55.39 -26.99 8.35
CA GLU A 34 -56.61 -27.68 8.77
C GLU A 34 -56.87 -27.43 10.25
N GLU A 35 -58.11 -27.04 10.54
CA GLU A 35 -58.66 -26.65 11.84
C GLU A 35 -58.84 -27.86 12.79
N THR A 36 -58.71 -27.65 14.11
CA THR A 36 -59.81 -27.91 15.08
C THR A 36 -59.44 -27.57 16.54
N ASN A 37 -60.22 -26.63 17.10
CA ASN A 37 -60.80 -26.53 18.46
C ASN A 37 -60.15 -27.26 19.66
N SER A 38 -59.82 -26.48 20.71
CA SER A 38 -60.57 -26.36 21.98
C SER A 38 -59.72 -26.29 23.29
N THR A 39 -59.96 -25.21 24.02
CA THR A 39 -60.04 -25.02 25.49
C THR A 39 -58.96 -25.48 26.50
N SER A 40 -58.45 -24.45 27.21
CA SER A 40 -58.40 -24.24 28.67
C SER A 40 -57.38 -24.91 29.61
N THR A 41 -56.94 -24.04 30.53
CA THR A 41 -56.57 -24.19 31.97
C THR A 41 -55.13 -24.44 32.40
N ASP A 42 -54.67 -23.46 33.22
CA ASP A 42 -53.69 -23.45 34.31
C ASP A 42 -53.18 -24.80 34.87
N SER A 43 -51.88 -24.87 35.19
CA SER A 43 -51.38 -24.84 36.58
C SER A 43 -49.88 -25.18 36.71
N ASP A 44 -49.23 -24.40 37.58
CA ASP A 44 -48.12 -24.67 38.51
C ASP A 44 -47.03 -25.74 38.29
N LYS A 45 -45.78 -25.25 38.51
CA LYS A 45 -44.63 -25.83 39.24
C LYS A 45 -44.32 -27.32 39.09
N ASP A 46 -43.11 -27.63 38.63
CA ASP A 46 -42.12 -28.21 39.55
C ASP A 46 -40.67 -28.08 39.05
N SER A 47 -39.78 -27.97 40.03
CA SER A 47 -38.32 -27.96 39.94
C SER A 47 -37.74 -29.25 39.37
N ASN A 48 -36.62 -29.15 38.65
CA ASN A 48 -35.48 -30.05 38.84
C ASN A 48 -34.20 -29.43 38.27
N GLU A 49 -33.33 -29.02 39.19
CA GLU A 49 -31.90 -28.88 38.97
C GLU A 49 -31.33 -30.21 38.47
N VAL A 50 -30.66 -30.20 37.33
CA VAL A 50 -29.69 -31.25 36.99
C VAL A 50 -28.37 -30.55 36.74
N ASN A 51 -27.46 -30.80 37.69
CA ASN A 51 -26.09 -30.34 37.70
C ASN A 51 -25.34 -30.72 36.42
N GLU A 52 -24.62 -29.70 35.96
CA GLU A 52 -23.32 -29.72 35.32
C GLU A 52 -22.61 -31.08 35.25
N ASN A 53 -22.37 -31.54 34.02
CA ASN A 53 -21.07 -32.07 33.65
C ASN A 53 -20.57 -31.23 32.48
N LYS A 54 -19.98 -30.07 32.78
CA LYS A 54 -19.04 -29.43 31.87
C LYS A 54 -17.82 -30.33 31.85
N ASP A 55 -17.62 -31.03 30.74
CA ASP A 55 -16.31 -31.51 30.36
C ASP A 55 -15.40 -30.28 30.17
N GLU A 56 -14.83 -29.80 31.27
CA GLU A 56 -13.63 -28.97 31.24
C GLU A 56 -12.50 -29.84 30.71
N LYS A 57 -12.45 -30.02 29.38
CA LYS A 57 -11.15 -30.23 28.73
C LYS A 57 -10.31 -29.03 29.14
N GLU A 58 -9.26 -29.32 29.92
CA GLU A 58 -8.18 -28.38 30.23
C GLU A 58 -7.91 -27.53 29.00
N ASN A 59 -7.89 -26.21 29.21
CA ASN A 59 -7.65 -25.21 28.19
C ASN A 59 -6.18 -25.32 27.76
N ILE A 60 -5.84 -26.39 27.02
CA ILE A 60 -4.50 -26.63 26.48
C ILE A 60 -4.18 -25.41 25.62
N PRO A 61 -3.16 -24.62 25.97
CA PRO A 61 -2.83 -23.42 25.22
C PRO A 61 -2.51 -23.82 23.78
N ILE A 62 -3.17 -23.15 22.83
CA ILE A 62 -2.95 -23.34 21.40
C ILE A 62 -1.47 -23.04 21.13
N ASN A 63 -0.73 -24.01 20.59
CA ASN A 63 0.62 -23.74 20.09
C ASN A 63 0.51 -22.94 18.79
N GLU A 64 0.41 -21.62 18.90
CA GLU A 64 0.26 -20.71 17.76
C GLU A 64 1.42 -20.80 16.76
N SER A 65 2.64 -21.13 17.23
CA SER A 65 3.79 -21.30 16.35
C SER A 65 3.58 -22.48 15.40
N ASP A 66 3.26 -23.65 15.94
CA ASP A 66 3.04 -24.86 15.13
C ASP A 66 1.81 -24.72 14.23
N LEU A 67 0.74 -24.09 14.75
CA LEU A 67 -0.45 -23.78 13.95
C LEU A 67 -0.09 -22.90 12.76
N PHE A 68 0.61 -21.80 12.98
CA PHE A 68 0.97 -20.88 11.90
C PHE A 68 1.95 -21.51 10.93
N ASN A 69 2.87 -22.37 11.37
CA ASN A 69 3.75 -23.12 10.48
C ASN A 69 2.95 -24.08 9.58
N LYS A 70 1.96 -24.79 10.15
CA LYS A 70 1.06 -25.65 9.38
C LYS A 70 0.24 -24.87 8.37
N LEU A 71 -0.32 -23.73 8.78
CA LEU A 71 -1.08 -22.84 7.89
C LEU A 71 -0.19 -22.30 6.75
N THR A 72 1.02 -21.80 7.06
CA THR A 72 1.98 -21.31 6.06
C THR A 72 2.30 -22.38 5.01
N ASN A 73 2.69 -23.59 5.43
CA ASN A 73 2.97 -24.67 4.48
C ASN A 73 1.73 -25.04 3.65
N GLY A 74 0.56 -25.13 4.27
CA GLY A 74 -0.69 -25.45 3.57
C GLY A 74 -1.04 -24.41 2.50
N VAL A 75 -0.93 -23.12 2.82
CA VAL A 75 -1.25 -22.07 1.84
C VAL A 75 -0.23 -21.99 0.71
N LEU A 76 1.07 -22.14 1.01
CA LEU A 76 2.14 -22.16 0.01
C LEU A 76 2.04 -23.36 -0.93
N GLN A 77 1.48 -24.48 -0.47
CA GLN A 77 1.21 -25.65 -1.31
C GLN A 77 -0.12 -25.56 -2.07
N GLY A 78 -0.93 -24.53 -1.81
CA GLY A 78 -2.21 -24.28 -2.46
C GLY A 78 -3.37 -25.12 -1.93
N ALA A 79 -3.31 -25.55 -0.66
CA ALA A 79 -4.36 -26.35 -0.04
C ALA A 79 -5.70 -25.61 0.02
N GLN A 80 -6.76 -26.26 -0.45
CA GLN A 80 -8.13 -25.76 -0.30
C GLN A 80 -8.66 -25.95 1.14
N GLU A 81 -8.12 -26.92 1.85
CA GLU A 81 -8.48 -27.28 3.22
C GLU A 81 -7.22 -27.61 4.02
N ILE A 82 -7.08 -27.03 5.22
CA ILE A 82 -5.99 -27.33 6.14
C ILE A 82 -6.59 -27.87 7.43
N ASN A 83 -6.36 -29.16 7.71
CA ASN A 83 -6.83 -29.80 8.94
C ASN A 83 -6.08 -29.22 10.15
N VAL A 84 -6.84 -28.86 11.20
CA VAL A 84 -6.32 -28.26 12.44
C VAL A 84 -6.95 -28.87 13.69
N ARG A 85 -7.54 -30.08 13.58
CA ARG A 85 -8.22 -30.75 14.70
C ARG A 85 -7.29 -30.90 15.91
N GLU A 86 -6.01 -31.18 15.66
CA GLU A 86 -5.03 -31.40 16.72
C GLU A 86 -4.78 -30.18 17.61
N PHE A 87 -5.12 -28.98 17.14
CA PHE A 87 -4.90 -27.73 17.88
C PHE A 87 -6.05 -27.38 18.82
N ASN A 88 -7.16 -28.13 18.82
CA ASN A 88 -8.34 -27.88 19.65
C ASN A 88 -8.75 -26.40 19.68
N ILE A 89 -8.85 -25.76 18.50
CA ILE A 89 -9.14 -24.33 18.39
C ILE A 89 -10.62 -24.08 18.63
N PRO A 90 -11.03 -23.30 19.65
CA PRO A 90 -12.42 -22.93 19.84
C PRO A 90 -12.96 -22.13 18.64
N SER A 91 -14.17 -22.45 18.17
CA SER A 91 -14.76 -21.84 16.98
C SER A 91 -14.89 -20.31 17.09
N ASN A 92 -15.14 -19.78 18.29
CA ASN A 92 -15.21 -18.34 18.56
C ASN A 92 -13.85 -17.62 18.45
N LYS A 93 -12.72 -18.33 18.39
CA LYS A 93 -11.38 -17.76 18.19
C LYS A 93 -10.91 -17.81 16.73
N ALA A 94 -11.63 -18.51 15.86
CA ALA A 94 -11.24 -18.76 14.47
C ALA A 94 -10.81 -17.48 13.73
N ASP A 95 -11.68 -16.46 13.73
CA ASP A 95 -11.47 -15.19 13.04
C ASP A 95 -10.23 -14.46 13.57
N SER A 96 -10.08 -14.41 14.90
CA SER A 96 -8.97 -13.72 15.55
C SER A 96 -7.62 -14.38 15.24
N LEU A 97 -7.57 -15.72 15.25
CA LEU A 97 -6.36 -16.49 14.96
C LEU A 97 -5.97 -16.42 13.48
N TYR A 98 -6.96 -16.51 12.58
CA TYR A 98 -6.69 -16.35 11.15
C TYR A 98 -6.20 -14.92 10.83
N SER A 99 -6.80 -13.91 11.47
CA SER A 99 -6.31 -12.52 11.35
C SER A 99 -4.90 -12.34 11.89
N ALA A 100 -4.57 -13.01 13.01
CA ALA A 100 -3.22 -13.01 13.57
C ALA A 100 -2.22 -13.71 12.63
N PHE A 101 -2.61 -14.84 12.01
CA PHE A 101 -1.83 -15.54 11.00
C PHE A 101 -1.49 -14.63 9.81
N LEU A 102 -2.50 -13.99 9.20
CA LEU A 102 -2.31 -13.07 8.09
C LEU A 102 -1.42 -11.87 8.46
N GLY A 103 -1.47 -11.42 9.72
CA GLY A 103 -0.61 -10.36 10.23
C GLY A 103 0.84 -10.80 10.51
N LYS A 104 1.10 -12.09 10.70
CA LYS A 104 2.43 -12.63 11.05
C LYS A 104 3.36 -12.66 9.85
N ASP A 105 2.87 -13.03 8.68
CA ASP A 105 3.67 -13.09 7.46
C ASP A 105 3.07 -12.24 6.32
N PRO A 106 3.48 -10.96 6.22
CA PRO A 106 2.99 -10.06 5.17
C PRO A 106 3.50 -10.45 3.77
N LEU A 107 4.40 -11.43 3.64
CA LEU A 107 4.89 -11.92 2.35
C LEU A 107 3.95 -12.98 1.74
N LEU A 108 2.94 -13.46 2.47
CA LEU A 108 1.86 -14.30 1.95
C LEU A 108 0.85 -13.50 1.09
N PHE A 109 1.35 -12.80 0.08
CA PHE A 109 0.63 -11.84 -0.75
C PHE A 109 -0.52 -12.44 -1.59
N HIS A 110 -0.57 -13.77 -1.75
CA HIS A 110 -1.55 -14.46 -2.58
C HIS A 110 -2.85 -14.73 -1.81
N LEU A 111 -2.85 -14.51 -0.50
CA LEU A 111 -4.03 -14.63 0.37
C LEU A 111 -4.90 -13.37 0.32
N LYS A 112 -6.20 -13.59 0.50
CA LYS A 112 -7.17 -12.52 0.71
C LYS A 112 -7.11 -12.09 2.18
N VAL A 113 -6.84 -10.81 2.41
CA VAL A 113 -6.67 -10.27 3.79
C VAL A 113 -7.97 -9.81 4.46
N ASN A 114 -9.06 -9.66 3.69
CA ASN A 114 -10.37 -9.19 4.19
C ASN A 114 -11.51 -10.10 3.72
N GLY A 115 -12.61 -10.13 4.47
CA GLY A 115 -13.83 -10.88 4.17
C GLY A 115 -14.04 -12.07 5.10
N ASN A 116 -15.14 -12.80 4.91
CA ASN A 116 -15.44 -13.98 5.72
C ASN A 116 -14.36 -15.04 5.52
N ILE A 117 -13.76 -15.45 6.63
CA ILE A 117 -12.89 -16.62 6.64
C ILE A 117 -13.75 -17.87 6.50
N GLY A 118 -13.26 -18.88 5.79
CA GLY A 118 -13.90 -20.18 5.77
C GLY A 118 -13.26 -21.09 6.81
N TYR A 119 -14.07 -21.76 7.62
CA TYR A 119 -13.64 -22.86 8.48
C TYR A 119 -14.75 -23.90 8.61
N LYS A 120 -14.39 -25.11 9.02
CA LYS A 120 -15.32 -26.19 9.39
C LYS A 120 -15.11 -26.51 10.87
N VAL A 121 -16.21 -26.81 11.56
CA VAL A 121 -16.18 -27.31 12.93
C VAL A 121 -16.01 -28.83 12.94
N ASP A 122 -15.50 -29.38 14.03
CA ASP A 122 -15.50 -30.82 14.24
C ASP A 122 -16.93 -31.32 14.44
N LEU A 123 -17.34 -32.37 13.71
CA LEU A 123 -18.67 -32.94 13.82
C LEU A 123 -18.87 -33.68 15.15
N GLU A 124 -17.79 -34.23 15.72
CA GLU A 124 -17.84 -34.92 17.02
C GLU A 124 -17.81 -33.93 18.18
N ASN A 125 -17.22 -32.74 17.97
CA ASN A 125 -17.21 -31.66 18.95
C ASN A 125 -17.31 -30.28 18.29
N PRO A 126 -18.54 -29.80 17.99
CA PRO A 126 -18.77 -28.56 17.23
C PRO A 126 -18.24 -27.27 17.87
N THR A 127 -17.81 -27.33 19.14
CA THR A 127 -17.16 -26.21 19.83
C THR A 127 -15.77 -25.91 19.25
N TYR A 128 -15.15 -26.89 18.57
CA TYR A 128 -13.79 -26.78 18.05
C TYR A 128 -13.74 -26.84 16.52
N LEU A 129 -12.70 -26.25 15.94
CA LEU A 129 -12.44 -26.30 14.51
C LEU A 129 -11.88 -27.66 14.09
N SER A 130 -12.31 -28.14 12.93
CA SER A 130 -11.63 -29.21 12.23
C SER A 130 -10.66 -28.72 11.17
N THR A 131 -11.01 -27.63 10.50
CA THR A 131 -10.39 -27.24 9.23
C THR A 131 -10.44 -25.72 9.04
N PHE A 132 -9.34 -25.13 8.57
CA PHE A 132 -9.35 -23.81 7.94
C PHE A 132 -9.47 -23.93 6.42
N LEU A 133 -10.19 -23.00 5.80
CA LEU A 133 -10.38 -22.91 4.35
C LEU A 133 -9.72 -21.61 3.85
N PRO A 134 -8.45 -21.68 3.40
CA PRO A 134 -7.75 -20.51 2.89
C PRO A 134 -8.52 -19.79 1.79
N GLN A 135 -8.48 -18.46 1.82
CA GLN A 135 -9.07 -17.63 0.79
C GLN A 135 -7.96 -16.97 -0.03
N TYR A 136 -7.95 -17.24 -1.33
CA TYR A 136 -6.90 -16.80 -2.24
C TYR A 136 -7.34 -15.58 -3.04
N ALA A 137 -6.54 -14.51 -3.00
CA ALA A 137 -6.69 -13.37 -3.89
C ALA A 137 -6.18 -13.70 -5.30
N ILE A 138 -5.18 -14.58 -5.39
CA ILE A 138 -4.70 -15.18 -6.62
C ILE A 138 -4.54 -16.67 -6.40
N GLN A 139 -5.08 -17.46 -7.32
CA GLN A 139 -4.99 -18.92 -7.22
C GLN A 139 -3.52 -19.37 -7.22
N PRO A 140 -3.11 -20.21 -6.25
CA PRO A 140 -1.74 -20.68 -6.13
C PRO A 140 -1.14 -21.20 -7.44
N VAL A 141 -1.92 -21.92 -8.25
CA VAL A 141 -1.45 -22.48 -9.53
C VAL A 141 -0.81 -21.45 -10.48
N HIS A 142 -1.16 -20.16 -10.36
CA HIS A 142 -0.61 -19.09 -11.21
C HIS A 142 0.66 -18.43 -10.64
N ILE A 143 1.05 -18.70 -9.40
CA ILE A 143 2.24 -18.07 -8.79
C ILE A 143 3.53 -18.31 -9.58
N PRO A 144 3.84 -19.53 -10.08
CA PRO A 144 5.06 -19.75 -10.86
C PRO A 144 5.15 -18.84 -12.10
N GLU A 145 4.01 -18.57 -12.74
CA GLU A 145 3.90 -17.74 -13.93
C GLU A 145 4.05 -16.24 -13.60
N ILE A 146 3.41 -15.76 -12.53
CA ILE A 146 3.38 -14.32 -12.22
C ILE A 146 4.59 -13.85 -11.40
N TYR A 147 5.24 -14.74 -10.65
CA TYR A 147 6.31 -14.36 -9.72
C TYR A 147 7.47 -13.64 -10.40
N PRO A 148 7.99 -14.05 -11.57
CA PRO A 148 9.08 -13.31 -12.22
C PRO A 148 8.73 -11.85 -12.53
N SER A 149 7.48 -11.60 -12.95
CA SER A 149 6.98 -10.24 -13.22
C SER A 149 6.81 -9.43 -11.94
N LEU A 150 6.32 -10.07 -10.87
CA LEU A 150 6.24 -9.47 -9.54
C LEU A 150 7.62 -9.05 -9.03
N GLU A 151 8.59 -9.98 -9.05
CA GLU A 151 9.95 -9.75 -8.58
C GLU A 151 10.60 -8.59 -9.33
N LYS A 152 10.54 -8.62 -10.67
CA LYS A 152 11.06 -7.55 -11.52
C LYS A 152 10.43 -6.20 -11.18
N ARG A 153 9.11 -6.16 -10.95
CA ARG A 153 8.43 -4.91 -10.65
C ARG A 153 8.84 -4.36 -9.28
N ILE A 154 8.99 -5.21 -8.27
CA ILE A 154 9.50 -4.77 -6.95
C ILE A 154 10.94 -4.25 -7.08
N GLU A 155 11.79 -4.92 -7.86
CA GLU A 155 13.14 -4.42 -8.18
C GLU A 155 13.11 -3.03 -8.84
N GLU A 156 12.17 -2.77 -9.76
CA GLU A 156 12.00 -1.44 -10.36
C GLU A 156 11.64 -0.37 -9.32
N PHE A 157 10.80 -0.68 -8.33
CA PHE A 157 10.48 0.24 -7.23
C PHE A 157 11.71 0.55 -6.38
N TYR A 158 12.45 -0.48 -5.95
CA TYR A 158 13.63 -0.29 -5.12
C TYR A 158 14.80 0.37 -5.87
N SER A 159 14.88 0.21 -7.20
CA SER A 159 15.91 0.86 -8.02
C SER A 159 15.87 2.40 -7.98
N LEU A 160 14.75 2.98 -7.53
CA LEU A 160 14.58 4.43 -7.35
C LEU A 160 15.21 4.96 -6.06
N LEU A 161 15.62 4.09 -5.15
CA LEU A 161 16.15 4.48 -3.85
C LEU A 161 17.61 4.87 -3.94
N ASP A 162 18.01 5.80 -3.08
CA ASP A 162 19.39 6.24 -2.93
C ASP A 162 19.89 5.90 -1.53
N TYR A 163 21.16 5.48 -1.42
CA TYR A 163 21.76 5.11 -0.14
C TYR A 163 21.74 6.23 0.92
N ARG A 164 21.60 7.50 0.50
CA ARG A 164 21.51 8.67 1.38
C ARG A 164 20.12 8.90 1.96
N MET A 165 19.08 8.25 1.43
CA MET A 165 17.71 8.49 1.85
C MET A 165 17.46 8.04 3.29
N THR A 166 16.82 8.91 4.06
CA THR A 166 16.20 8.54 5.33
C THR A 166 14.98 7.64 5.12
N SER A 167 14.48 6.98 6.18
CA SER A 167 13.25 6.17 6.07
C SER A 167 12.05 6.97 5.53
N ALA A 168 11.96 8.27 5.86
CA ALA A 168 10.89 9.13 5.38
C ALA A 168 11.00 9.39 3.86
N GLU A 169 12.23 9.56 3.36
CA GLU A 169 12.52 9.75 1.93
C GLU A 169 12.35 8.47 1.12
N ILE A 170 12.75 7.32 1.67
CA ILE A 170 12.45 6.00 1.09
C ILE A 170 10.93 5.84 0.97
N ALA A 171 10.20 6.11 2.05
CA ALA A 171 8.75 6.01 2.06
C ALA A 171 8.12 6.91 1.00
N TYR A 172 8.55 8.17 0.91
CA TYR A 172 8.01 9.14 -0.05
C TYR A 172 8.35 8.80 -1.51
N THR A 173 9.55 8.30 -1.77
CA THR A 173 9.99 7.90 -3.12
C THR A 173 9.13 6.75 -3.65
N LEU A 174 8.92 5.72 -2.82
CA LEU A 174 8.07 4.56 -3.18
C LEU A 174 6.60 4.96 -3.31
N TYR A 175 6.13 5.89 -2.48
CA TYR A 175 4.77 6.41 -2.51
C TYR A 175 4.45 7.16 -3.81
N GLN A 176 5.34 8.08 -4.22
CA GLN A 176 5.18 8.81 -5.49
C GLN A 176 5.18 7.84 -6.68
N LYS A 177 6.08 6.86 -6.67
CA LYS A 177 6.12 5.82 -7.72
C LYS A 177 4.81 5.04 -7.76
N LEU A 178 4.26 4.67 -6.60
CA LEU A 178 3.01 3.94 -6.50
C LEU A 178 1.84 4.75 -7.09
N CYS A 179 1.67 6.01 -6.66
CA CYS A 179 0.61 6.90 -7.15
C CYS A 179 0.74 7.22 -8.65
N LYS A 180 1.97 7.28 -9.18
CA LYS A 180 2.23 7.60 -10.59
C LYS A 180 1.98 6.41 -11.52
N ASP A 181 2.30 5.20 -11.06
CA ASP A 181 2.26 4.03 -11.93
C ASP A 181 0.98 3.22 -11.85
N VAL A 182 0.23 3.35 -10.76
CA VAL A 182 -0.97 2.58 -10.50
C VAL A 182 -2.18 3.49 -10.69
N ILE A 183 -3.28 2.91 -11.15
CA ILE A 183 -4.56 3.60 -11.31
C ILE A 183 -5.63 2.98 -10.42
N TYR A 184 -6.56 3.79 -9.94
CA TYR A 184 -7.68 3.29 -9.15
C TYR A 184 -8.67 2.48 -10.01
N GLY A 185 -9.01 1.27 -9.56
CA GLY A 185 -10.09 0.48 -10.15
C GLY A 185 -10.20 -0.97 -9.66
N GLU A 186 -11.43 -1.50 -9.72
CA GLU A 186 -11.76 -2.80 -9.08
C GLU A 186 -11.49 -4.02 -9.95
N ARG A 187 -11.76 -3.95 -11.25
CA ARG A 187 -11.67 -5.12 -12.13
C ARG A 187 -10.56 -4.97 -13.15
N ASN A 188 -9.76 -6.02 -13.28
CA ASN A 188 -8.89 -6.22 -14.43
C ASN A 188 -9.61 -7.08 -15.46
N ASP A 189 -9.93 -6.49 -16.62
CA ASP A 189 -10.58 -7.20 -17.73
C ASP A 189 -9.56 -7.82 -18.70
N GLU A 190 -8.29 -7.42 -18.62
CA GLU A 190 -7.21 -7.93 -19.48
C GLU A 190 -6.73 -9.31 -19.03
N TYR A 191 -6.77 -9.60 -17.72
CA TYR A 191 -6.32 -10.86 -17.14
C TYR A 191 -7.37 -11.43 -16.16
N PRO A 192 -8.28 -12.32 -16.63
CA PRO A 192 -9.37 -12.85 -15.81
C PRO A 192 -8.91 -13.58 -14.54
N TYR A 193 -7.78 -14.29 -14.59
CA TYR A 193 -7.21 -14.98 -13.42
C TYR A 193 -6.61 -14.01 -12.37
N LEU A 194 -6.47 -12.73 -12.73
CA LEU A 194 -6.05 -11.64 -11.84
C LEU A 194 -7.23 -10.71 -11.46
N ALA A 195 -8.48 -11.09 -11.73
CA ALA A 195 -9.63 -10.23 -11.51
C ALA A 195 -9.75 -9.68 -10.08
N TYR A 196 -9.28 -10.43 -9.07
CA TYR A 196 -9.29 -10.03 -7.66
C TYR A 196 -7.94 -9.48 -7.16
N SER A 197 -6.92 -9.41 -8.02
CA SER A 197 -5.59 -8.88 -7.65
C SER A 197 -5.64 -7.41 -7.22
N SER A 198 -6.66 -6.65 -7.65
CA SER A 198 -6.94 -5.28 -7.24
C SER A 198 -7.16 -5.09 -5.74
N PHE A 199 -7.51 -6.17 -5.03
CA PHE A 199 -7.68 -6.22 -3.57
C PHE A 199 -6.46 -6.83 -2.85
N SER A 200 -5.34 -7.02 -3.54
CA SER A 200 -4.11 -7.62 -2.98
C SER A 200 -2.91 -6.71 -3.19
N ALA A 201 -1.81 -6.99 -2.47
CA ALA A 201 -0.53 -6.33 -2.71
C ALA A 201 -0.05 -6.49 -4.16
N LEU A 202 -0.46 -7.56 -4.85
CA LEU A 202 0.03 -7.91 -6.18
C LEU A 202 -0.55 -7.06 -7.31
N GLY A 203 -1.77 -6.55 -7.17
CA GLY A 203 -2.42 -5.80 -8.24
C GLY A 203 -1.59 -4.58 -8.66
N ALA A 204 -0.95 -3.89 -7.70
CA ALA A 204 -0.10 -2.74 -7.98
C ALA A 204 1.12 -3.10 -8.83
N PHE A 205 1.65 -4.31 -8.67
CA PHE A 205 2.84 -4.77 -9.36
C PHE A 205 2.54 -5.45 -10.70
N LEU A 206 1.44 -6.19 -10.80
CA LEU A 206 1.10 -6.99 -11.98
C LEU A 206 0.17 -6.24 -12.94
N THR A 207 -0.94 -5.72 -12.44
CA THR A 207 -2.02 -5.15 -13.27
C THR A 207 -1.99 -3.63 -13.30
N ARG A 208 -1.30 -3.01 -12.34
CA ARG A 208 -1.24 -1.56 -12.12
C ARG A 208 -2.62 -0.93 -11.94
N LYS A 209 -3.61 -1.72 -11.51
CA LYS A 209 -4.98 -1.27 -11.28
C LYS A 209 -5.50 -1.88 -9.99
N VAL A 210 -5.74 -1.06 -8.98
CA VAL A 210 -6.12 -1.51 -7.63
C VAL A 210 -7.14 -0.61 -6.97
N VAL A 211 -7.79 -1.13 -5.93
CA VAL A 211 -8.60 -0.32 -5.00
C VAL A 211 -7.77 0.08 -3.77
N CYS A 212 -8.40 0.78 -2.82
CA CYS A 212 -7.76 1.25 -1.58
C CYS A 212 -7.00 0.15 -0.81
N GLN A 213 -7.55 -1.07 -0.80
CA GLN A 213 -6.90 -2.23 -0.21
C GLN A 213 -5.60 -2.60 -0.93
N GLY A 214 -5.58 -2.68 -2.26
CA GLY A 214 -4.38 -3.02 -3.01
C GLY A 214 -3.29 -1.95 -2.92
N TYR A 215 -3.66 -0.66 -2.90
CA TYR A 215 -2.74 0.44 -2.59
C TYR A 215 -2.08 0.24 -1.23
N SER A 216 -2.90 0.03 -0.19
CA SER A 216 -2.41 -0.05 1.19
C SER A 216 -1.53 -1.28 1.45
N LEU A 217 -1.86 -2.42 0.83
CA LEU A 217 -1.10 -3.66 0.99
C LEU A 217 0.20 -3.65 0.19
N SER A 218 0.19 -3.15 -1.05
CA SER A 218 1.41 -3.04 -1.86
C SER A 218 2.41 -2.07 -1.23
N TYR A 219 1.94 -0.96 -0.69
CA TYR A 219 2.78 -0.02 0.03
C TYR A 219 3.36 -0.61 1.32
N SER A 220 2.55 -1.34 2.09
CA SER A 220 3.02 -2.09 3.27
C SER A 220 4.09 -3.12 2.91
N LEU A 221 3.90 -3.88 1.83
CA LEU A 221 4.87 -4.88 1.37
C LEU A 221 6.22 -4.24 1.05
N LEU A 222 6.23 -3.11 0.35
CA LEU A 222 7.46 -2.37 0.02
C LEU A 222 8.18 -1.84 1.26
N LEU A 223 7.44 -1.22 2.19
CA LEU A 223 8.02 -0.58 3.37
C LEU A 223 8.49 -1.58 4.43
N ASN A 224 7.66 -2.58 4.74
CA ASN A 224 8.04 -3.62 5.69
C ASN A 224 9.26 -4.40 5.20
N GLY A 225 9.38 -4.58 3.87
CA GLY A 225 10.57 -5.12 3.23
C GLY A 225 11.88 -4.38 3.53
N LEU A 226 11.80 -3.06 3.73
CA LEU A 226 12.94 -2.21 4.07
C LEU A 226 13.08 -1.96 5.58
N GLY A 227 12.26 -2.63 6.38
CA GLY A 227 12.21 -2.49 7.83
C GLY A 227 11.58 -1.18 8.30
N ILE A 228 10.66 -0.60 7.52
CA ILE A 228 9.82 0.54 7.91
C ILE A 228 8.45 -0.03 8.27
N PRO A 229 8.10 -0.11 9.57
CA PRO A 229 6.85 -0.72 10.01
C PRO A 229 5.63 0.03 9.47
N THR A 230 4.64 -0.73 9.02
CA THR A 230 3.34 -0.20 8.60
C THR A 230 2.19 -0.81 9.37
N ASN A 231 1.10 -0.07 9.45
CA ASN A 231 -0.20 -0.55 9.90
C ASN A 231 -1.21 -0.37 8.77
N TYR A 232 -2.00 -1.41 8.50
CA TYR A 232 -3.16 -1.36 7.62
C TYR A 232 -4.36 -0.85 8.42
N VAL A 233 -4.94 0.27 8.00
CA VAL A 233 -6.05 0.91 8.71
C VAL A 233 -7.28 0.89 7.82
N THR A 234 -8.43 0.57 8.40
CA THR A 234 -9.72 0.68 7.73
C THR A 234 -10.61 1.70 8.42
N GLY A 235 -11.48 2.34 7.64
CA GLY A 235 -12.43 3.32 8.14
C GLY A 235 -13.71 3.34 7.32
N ALA A 236 -14.74 3.99 7.86
CA ALA A 236 -16.03 4.09 7.20
C ALA A 236 -16.08 5.31 6.27
N ILE A 237 -16.61 5.13 5.07
CA ILE A 237 -17.10 6.21 4.22
C ILE A 237 -18.60 5.99 4.05
N ALA A 238 -19.39 7.02 4.33
CA ALA A 238 -20.84 6.93 4.22
C ALA A 238 -21.26 6.51 2.80
N GLY A 239 -22.04 5.43 2.71
CA GLY A 239 -22.55 4.92 1.44
C GLY A 239 -21.60 4.00 0.66
N THR A 240 -20.46 3.59 1.22
CA THR A 240 -19.53 2.63 0.59
C THR A 240 -19.24 1.42 1.48
N SER A 241 -18.44 0.48 0.99
CA SER A 241 -17.89 -0.65 1.76
C SER A 241 -16.79 -0.25 2.77
N GLY A 242 -16.50 1.04 2.90
CA GLY A 242 -15.42 1.58 3.72
C GLY A 242 -14.23 2.06 2.89
N HIS A 243 -13.12 2.27 3.57
CA HIS A 243 -11.85 2.73 3.02
C HIS A 243 -10.67 2.07 3.72
N ALA A 244 -9.52 2.04 3.06
CA ALA A 244 -8.29 1.51 3.61
C ALA A 244 -7.09 2.40 3.26
N TRP A 245 -6.22 2.62 4.24
CA TRP A 245 -4.99 3.40 4.10
C TRP A 245 -3.90 2.82 5.02
N ASN A 246 -2.76 3.51 5.14
CA ASN A 246 -1.69 3.07 6.04
C ASN A 246 -1.35 4.10 7.13
N ARG A 247 -0.83 3.58 8.24
CA ARG A 247 0.10 4.34 9.08
C ARG A 247 1.50 3.80 8.91
N ILE A 248 2.50 4.65 8.96
CA ILE A 248 3.91 4.26 8.85
C ILE A 248 4.71 4.80 10.04
N TYR A 249 5.66 4.01 10.53
CA TYR A 249 6.46 4.36 11.71
C TYR A 249 7.80 4.95 11.28
N ILE A 250 8.00 6.24 11.58
CA ILE A 250 9.17 7.02 11.18
C ILE A 250 9.69 7.78 12.39
N ASP A 251 10.99 7.69 12.65
CA ASP A 251 11.68 8.43 13.73
C ASP A 251 10.95 8.37 15.08
N GLY A 252 10.51 7.17 15.48
CA GLY A 252 9.87 6.94 16.76
C GLY A 252 8.36 7.22 16.83
N ASN A 253 7.73 7.66 15.73
CA ASN A 253 6.35 8.11 15.72
C ASN A 253 5.56 7.51 14.53
N TRP A 254 4.26 7.31 14.73
CA TRP A 254 3.34 6.93 13.65
C TRP A 254 2.86 8.17 12.87
N TYR A 255 2.65 8.01 11.56
CA TYR A 255 2.06 9.02 10.68
C TYR A 255 1.09 8.38 9.71
N ASN A 256 0.04 9.10 9.31
CA ASN A 256 -0.93 8.64 8.32
C ASN A 256 -0.42 8.90 6.89
N VAL A 257 -0.75 7.98 5.98
CA VAL A 257 -0.51 8.07 4.53
C VAL A 257 -1.67 7.43 3.78
N ASP A 258 -2.11 8.02 2.66
CA ASP A 258 -3.17 7.45 1.83
C ASP A 258 -2.91 7.64 0.33
N ALA A 259 -2.28 6.62 -0.27
CA ALA A 259 -1.97 6.60 -1.69
C ALA A 259 -3.22 6.62 -2.58
N THR A 260 -4.36 6.16 -2.08
CA THR A 260 -5.60 6.09 -2.87
C THR A 260 -6.19 7.47 -3.07
N PHE A 261 -6.27 8.25 -1.99
CA PHE A 261 -6.79 9.61 -2.05
C PHE A 261 -5.78 10.60 -2.62
N ASP A 262 -4.50 10.22 -2.69
CA ASP A 262 -3.46 10.96 -3.39
C ASP A 262 -3.25 10.54 -4.85
N ASP A 263 -3.88 9.47 -5.32
CA ASP A 263 -3.88 9.08 -6.73
C ASP A 263 -4.75 10.05 -7.54
N ALA A 264 -4.13 10.78 -8.47
CA ALA A 264 -4.82 11.72 -9.35
C ALA A 264 -5.88 11.04 -10.24
N SER A 265 -5.69 9.76 -10.59
CA SER A 265 -6.62 8.98 -11.41
C SER A 265 -7.96 8.74 -10.71
N THR A 266 -7.98 8.67 -9.37
CA THR A 266 -9.19 8.61 -8.53
C THR A 266 -10.17 9.75 -8.86
N TYR A 267 -9.64 10.90 -9.22
CA TYR A 267 -10.41 12.11 -9.54
C TYR A 267 -10.44 12.43 -11.05
N LYS A 268 -9.99 11.50 -11.89
CA LYS A 268 -9.85 11.67 -13.35
C LYS A 268 -8.98 12.87 -13.73
N LEU A 269 -8.01 13.21 -12.88
CA LEU A 269 -7.06 14.30 -13.11
C LEU A 269 -5.93 13.80 -14.01
N THR A 270 -6.05 14.08 -15.30
CA THR A 270 -5.05 13.69 -16.30
C THR A 270 -3.81 14.60 -16.23
N GLY A 271 -2.61 14.04 -16.26
CA GLY A 271 -1.34 14.79 -16.32
C GLY A 271 -0.72 15.13 -14.96
N MET A 272 -1.32 14.66 -13.86
CA MET A 272 -0.77 14.69 -12.51
C MET A 272 -0.60 13.26 -12.03
N GLY A 273 0.51 12.94 -11.36
CA GLY A 273 0.75 11.61 -10.78
C GLY A 273 0.14 11.53 -9.38
N SER A 274 0.78 12.22 -8.43
CA SER A 274 0.34 12.26 -7.03
C SER A 274 -0.12 13.67 -6.61
N ILE A 275 -1.26 13.73 -5.93
CA ILE A 275 -1.72 14.91 -5.19
C ILE A 275 -0.81 15.12 -3.98
N ASN A 276 -0.38 14.05 -3.31
CA ASN A 276 0.51 14.08 -2.14
C ASN A 276 0.04 15.08 -1.05
N LYS A 277 -1.25 15.04 -0.75
CA LYS A 277 -1.89 15.78 0.34
C LYS A 277 -1.86 14.98 1.64
N TYR A 278 -2.05 13.67 1.56
CA TYR A 278 -2.29 12.80 2.71
C TYR A 278 -1.03 12.12 3.26
N PHE A 279 0.13 12.37 2.68
CA PHE A 279 1.40 11.75 3.08
C PHE A 279 1.98 12.36 4.37
N LEU A 280 2.59 11.50 5.21
CA LEU A 280 3.22 11.81 6.52
C LEU A 280 2.44 12.84 7.35
N SER A 281 1.12 12.69 7.42
CA SER A 281 0.27 13.63 8.17
C SER A 281 0.02 13.15 9.59
N SER A 282 0.06 14.09 10.54
CA SER A 282 -0.44 13.82 11.89
C SER A 282 -1.94 13.50 11.88
N ASP A 283 -2.45 12.93 12.95
CA ASP A 283 -3.87 12.65 13.16
C ASP A 283 -4.71 13.94 13.04
N ASN A 284 -4.21 15.08 13.54
CA ASN A 284 -4.89 16.37 13.40
C ASN A 284 -4.97 16.82 11.92
N TRP A 285 -3.86 16.76 11.20
CA TRP A 285 -3.86 17.16 9.79
C TRP A 285 -4.72 16.24 8.93
N PHE A 286 -4.58 14.93 9.15
CA PHE A 286 -5.24 13.92 8.34
C PHE A 286 -6.75 13.90 8.62
N TYR A 287 -7.17 13.71 9.87
CA TYR A 287 -8.58 13.52 10.19
C TYR A 287 -9.35 14.83 10.36
N THR A 288 -8.73 15.90 10.85
CA THR A 288 -9.44 17.15 11.19
C THR A 288 -9.30 18.20 10.11
N ILE A 289 -8.06 18.59 9.75
CA ILE A 289 -7.82 19.65 8.77
C ILE A 289 -8.22 19.20 7.36
N PHE A 290 -7.84 17.98 6.97
CA PHE A 290 -8.17 17.43 5.67
C PHE A 290 -9.47 16.64 5.63
N ASN A 291 -10.15 16.49 6.78
CA ASN A 291 -11.44 15.81 6.91
C ASN A 291 -11.42 14.38 6.31
N HIS A 292 -10.34 13.63 6.56
CA HIS A 292 -10.23 12.24 6.16
C HIS A 292 -11.11 11.33 7.04
N PRO A 293 -11.67 10.22 6.51
CA PRO A 293 -12.34 9.16 7.29
C PRO A 293 -11.56 8.71 8.53
N GLN A 294 -12.30 8.48 9.62
CA GLN A 294 -11.74 7.98 10.89
C GLN A 294 -11.53 6.46 10.86
N PRO A 295 -10.56 5.92 11.62
CA PRO A 295 -10.41 4.48 11.80
C PRO A 295 -11.69 3.86 12.39
N HIS A 296 -12.02 2.63 12.00
CA HIS A 296 -13.02 1.84 12.74
C HIS A 296 -12.60 1.68 14.20
N LEU A 297 -13.54 1.44 15.12
CA LEU A 297 -13.30 1.35 16.57
C LEU A 297 -12.79 -0.02 17.05
N ASN A 298 -12.83 -1.04 16.19
CA ASN A 298 -12.49 -2.43 16.52
C ASN A 298 -11.12 -2.85 15.97
N LEU A 299 -10.23 -1.88 15.70
CA LEU A 299 -8.90 -2.15 15.19
C LEU A 299 -7.91 -2.38 16.35
N LYS A 300 -6.70 -2.85 16.02
CA LYS A 300 -5.64 -3.07 17.01
C LYS A 300 -5.32 -1.77 17.75
N ALA A 301 -5.05 -1.87 19.05
CA ALA A 301 -4.77 -0.71 19.92
C ALA A 301 -3.65 0.21 19.37
N GLU A 302 -2.64 -0.37 18.72
CA GLU A 302 -1.53 0.36 18.09
C GLU A 302 -1.98 1.42 17.08
N ILE A 303 -3.10 1.19 16.38
CA ILE A 303 -3.65 2.12 15.39
C ILE A 303 -4.11 3.43 16.03
N TYR A 304 -4.47 3.44 17.32
CA TYR A 304 -4.86 4.64 18.05
C TYR A 304 -3.72 5.31 18.81
N THR A 305 -2.49 4.79 18.70
CA THR A 305 -1.31 5.49 19.23
C THR A 305 -1.20 6.85 18.56
N ALA A 306 -1.08 7.93 19.35
CA ALA A 306 -1.00 9.28 18.82
C ALA A 306 0.13 9.42 17.78
N SER A 307 -0.17 10.08 16.67
CA SER A 307 0.83 10.40 15.65
C SER A 307 1.85 11.44 16.13
N GLY A 308 3.03 11.46 15.49
CA GLY A 308 3.90 12.63 15.54
C GLY A 308 3.38 13.77 14.66
N ASN A 309 3.99 14.96 14.76
CA ASN A 309 3.64 16.15 13.96
C ASN A 309 4.84 16.78 13.23
N LYS A 310 5.98 16.09 13.16
CA LYS A 310 7.23 16.61 12.57
C LYS A 310 7.04 17.14 11.14
N PHE A 311 6.23 16.47 10.34
CA PHE A 311 6.03 16.74 8.91
C PHE A 311 4.82 17.63 8.59
N ASP A 312 4.17 18.18 9.61
CA ASP A 312 3.06 19.11 9.47
C ASP A 312 3.52 20.54 9.13
N ASP A 313 4.80 20.84 9.39
CA ASP A 313 5.41 22.12 9.10
C ASP A 313 5.55 22.33 7.59
N ASP A 314 5.15 23.50 7.13
CA ASP A 314 5.15 23.89 5.72
C ASP A 314 6.58 24.06 5.14
N LYS A 315 7.63 23.93 5.96
CA LYS A 315 9.02 23.81 5.50
C LYS A 315 9.33 22.41 4.96
N CYS A 316 8.70 21.36 5.50
CA CYS A 316 8.95 19.99 5.10
C CYS A 316 8.54 19.76 3.64
N VAL A 317 9.35 19.02 2.89
CA VAL A 317 9.15 18.81 1.44
C VAL A 317 7.76 18.26 1.14
N VAL A 318 7.28 17.34 1.98
CA VAL A 318 5.99 16.64 1.80
C VAL A 318 4.76 17.48 2.10
N ARG A 319 4.89 18.61 2.82
CA ARG A 319 3.75 19.44 3.18
C ARG A 319 3.41 20.40 2.03
N ARG A 320 2.69 19.88 1.04
CA ARG A 320 2.29 20.61 -0.18
C ARG A 320 1.07 21.51 0.00
N TYR A 321 0.24 21.25 1.00
CA TYR A 321 -0.99 22.00 1.24
C TYR A 321 -0.93 22.70 2.59
N ASN A 322 -1.47 23.92 2.65
CA ASN A 322 -1.64 24.64 3.91
C ASN A 322 -2.93 24.19 4.64
N PRO A 323 -3.22 24.68 5.87
CA PRO A 323 -4.43 24.32 6.59
C PRO A 323 -5.75 24.79 5.95
N LYS A 324 -5.69 25.71 4.98
CA LYS A 324 -6.83 26.16 4.17
C LYS A 324 -7.03 25.31 2.92
N ASN A 325 -6.22 24.27 2.74
CA ASN A 325 -6.19 23.39 1.57
C ASN A 325 -5.72 24.08 0.28
N ASP A 326 -4.99 25.19 0.37
CA ASP A 326 -4.30 25.79 -0.78
C ASP A 326 -3.00 25.03 -1.04
N GLU A 327 -2.71 24.73 -2.31
CA GLU A 327 -1.43 24.17 -2.73
C GLU A 327 -0.34 25.25 -2.67
N ILE A 328 0.71 24.98 -1.89
CA ILE A 328 1.82 25.90 -1.64
C ILE A 328 3.13 25.41 -2.24
N LYS A 329 3.18 24.17 -2.74
CA LYS A 329 4.35 23.56 -3.38
C LYS A 329 3.92 22.54 -4.44
N THR A 330 4.66 22.52 -5.54
CA THR A 330 4.55 21.42 -6.51
C THR A 330 5.05 20.11 -5.91
N GLU A 331 4.76 18.99 -6.58
CA GLU A 331 5.40 17.71 -6.29
C GLU A 331 6.94 17.87 -6.36
N ALA A 332 7.64 17.27 -5.40
CA ALA A 332 9.08 17.42 -5.25
C ALA A 332 9.83 16.28 -5.93
N VAL A 333 10.88 16.62 -6.67
CA VAL A 333 11.73 15.64 -7.35
C VAL A 333 13.04 15.46 -6.59
N TYR A 334 13.44 14.21 -6.38
CA TYR A 334 14.73 13.88 -5.77
C TYR A 334 15.85 13.90 -6.80
N ALA A 335 16.96 14.58 -6.50
CA ALA A 335 18.18 14.53 -7.28
C ALA A 335 19.41 14.79 -6.40
N ASP A 336 20.44 13.95 -6.53
CA ASP A 336 21.72 14.11 -5.85
C ASP A 336 21.65 14.43 -4.34
N GLY A 337 20.83 13.70 -3.59
CA GLY A 337 20.73 13.88 -2.13
C GLY A 337 19.83 15.03 -1.68
N TYR A 338 19.12 15.70 -2.59
CA TYR A 338 18.21 16.81 -2.28
C TYR A 338 16.89 16.67 -3.02
N TRP A 339 15.89 17.41 -2.53
CA TRP A 339 14.57 17.56 -3.12
C TRP A 339 14.41 18.93 -3.76
N TYR A 340 13.79 18.97 -4.93
CA TYR A 340 13.57 20.18 -5.72
C TYR A 340 12.09 20.36 -6.04
N TYR A 341 11.57 21.56 -5.83
CA TYR A 341 10.16 21.89 -6.06
C TYR A 341 9.99 23.39 -6.34
N LEU A 342 8.84 23.79 -6.89
CA LEU A 342 8.43 25.19 -6.89
C LEU A 342 7.69 25.51 -5.60
N SER A 343 8.14 26.56 -4.90
CA SER A 343 7.35 27.21 -3.87
C SER A 343 6.36 28.16 -4.51
N MET A 344 5.09 28.06 -4.10
CA MET A 344 3.96 28.88 -4.56
C MET A 344 3.38 29.76 -3.43
N LYS A 345 4.04 29.83 -2.28
CA LYS A 345 3.60 30.64 -1.12
C LYS A 345 3.61 32.15 -1.39
N ASP A 346 4.58 32.60 -2.17
CA ASP A 346 4.76 34.01 -2.50
C ASP A 346 3.98 34.38 -3.76
N GLU A 347 3.84 35.68 -4.05
CA GLU A 347 3.19 36.16 -5.27
C GLU A 347 3.81 35.56 -6.55
N ASN A 348 5.14 35.42 -6.54
CA ASN A 348 5.92 34.81 -7.61
C ASN A 348 6.53 33.49 -7.15
N MET A 349 6.54 32.52 -8.06
CA MET A 349 7.11 31.20 -7.80
C MET A 349 8.63 31.24 -7.60
N LYS A 350 9.14 30.27 -6.83
CA LYS A 350 10.57 30.11 -6.55
C LYS A 350 10.99 28.65 -6.70
N ILE A 351 12.13 28.40 -7.34
CA ILE A 351 12.75 27.07 -7.37
C ILE A 351 13.51 26.87 -6.07
N ILE A 352 13.15 25.85 -5.31
CA ILE A 352 13.77 25.52 -4.02
C ILE A 352 14.53 24.21 -4.12
N LYS A 353 15.72 24.17 -3.52
CA LYS A 353 16.50 22.96 -3.19
C LYS A 353 16.42 22.75 -1.69
N SER A 354 16.10 21.55 -1.21
CA SER A 354 15.97 21.30 0.22
C SER A 354 16.34 19.87 0.61
N ASP A 355 16.79 19.67 1.84
CA ASP A 355 16.64 18.36 2.50
C ASP A 355 15.16 18.10 2.80
N PHE A 356 14.81 16.84 3.06
CA PHE A 356 13.43 16.42 3.23
C PHE A 356 12.65 17.18 4.33
N ASN A 357 13.34 17.54 5.42
CA ASN A 357 12.73 18.22 6.56
C ASN A 357 12.66 19.74 6.40
N GLY A 358 13.22 20.33 5.33
CA GLY A 358 13.19 21.78 5.12
C GLY A 358 14.24 22.57 5.90
N LEU A 359 15.21 21.92 6.55
CA LEU A 359 16.19 22.57 7.43
C LEU A 359 17.35 23.23 6.68
N ARG A 360 17.61 22.79 5.45
CA ARG A 360 18.66 23.26 4.54
C ARG A 360 18.07 23.77 3.24
N ALA A 361 16.85 24.29 3.29
CA ALA A 361 16.16 24.86 2.14
C ALA A 361 16.92 26.09 1.60
N LYS A 362 17.16 26.11 0.29
CA LYS A 362 17.83 27.18 -0.44
C LYS A 362 16.98 27.58 -1.65
N GLU A 363 16.72 28.87 -1.79
CA GLU A 363 16.18 29.43 -3.03
C GLU A 363 17.26 29.40 -4.11
N LEU A 364 17.01 28.68 -5.19
CA LEU A 364 17.90 28.65 -6.36
C LEU A 364 17.60 29.82 -7.30
N ARG A 365 16.31 30.15 -7.46
CA ARG A 365 15.85 31.22 -8.34
C ARG A 365 14.42 31.66 -8.02
N LYS A 366 14.18 32.97 -7.96
CA LYS A 366 12.84 33.57 -8.04
C LYS A 366 12.44 33.75 -9.50
N LEU A 367 11.24 33.29 -9.87
CA LEU A 367 10.68 33.41 -11.21
C LEU A 367 9.90 34.71 -11.34
N ASN A 368 9.76 35.21 -12.56
CA ASN A 368 8.84 36.33 -12.87
C ASN A 368 7.43 35.83 -13.22
N VAL A 369 7.08 34.65 -12.73
CA VAL A 369 5.81 33.99 -12.98
C VAL A 369 5.02 33.96 -11.68
N SER A 370 3.78 34.45 -11.73
CA SER A 370 2.91 34.46 -10.56
C SER A 370 2.48 33.04 -10.18
N SER A 371 2.48 32.74 -8.89
CA SER A 371 1.96 31.49 -8.31
C SER A 371 0.45 31.29 -8.53
N LYS A 372 -0.28 32.35 -8.90
CA LYS A 372 -1.73 32.30 -9.12
C LYS A 372 -2.13 31.87 -10.53
N VAL A 373 -1.17 31.73 -11.45
CA VAL A 373 -1.44 31.39 -12.85
C VAL A 373 -1.30 29.88 -13.04
N SER A 374 -2.42 29.21 -13.31
CA SER A 374 -2.48 27.77 -13.55
C SER A 374 -1.60 27.32 -14.72
N ASN A 375 -1.07 26.09 -14.64
CA ASN A 375 -0.28 25.41 -15.67
C ASN A 375 1.14 25.96 -15.90
N LEU A 376 1.55 27.02 -15.21
CA LEU A 376 2.91 27.57 -15.31
C LEU A 376 3.88 26.98 -14.27
N ASP A 377 3.36 26.20 -13.34
CA ASP A 377 4.03 25.49 -12.25
C ASP A 377 4.77 24.22 -12.71
N LYS A 378 5.00 24.08 -14.02
CA LYS A 378 5.68 22.92 -14.59
C LYS A 378 7.19 22.96 -14.33
N VAL A 379 7.71 21.85 -13.82
CA VAL A 379 9.14 21.59 -13.69
C VAL A 379 9.47 20.22 -14.26
N GLN A 380 10.61 20.12 -14.94
CA GLN A 380 11.16 18.85 -15.41
C GLN A 380 12.63 18.79 -15.01
N CYS A 381 12.97 17.82 -14.16
CA CYS A 381 14.35 17.51 -13.82
C CYS A 381 14.87 16.44 -14.78
N THR A 382 16.01 16.69 -15.40
CA THR A 382 16.75 15.69 -16.18
C THR A 382 18.01 15.26 -15.44
N LYS A 383 18.84 14.39 -16.03
CA LYS A 383 20.08 13.94 -15.37
C LYS A 383 20.94 15.10 -14.85
N ASP A 384 21.02 16.20 -15.60
CA ASP A 384 21.98 17.28 -15.32
C ASP A 384 21.32 18.65 -15.02
N ARG A 385 20.02 18.83 -15.29
CA ARG A 385 19.38 20.15 -15.27
C ARG A 385 17.95 20.15 -14.76
N ILE A 386 17.53 21.32 -14.25
CA ILE A 386 16.14 21.64 -13.91
C ILE A 386 15.60 22.57 -14.99
N TYR A 387 14.54 22.14 -15.68
CA TYR A 387 13.81 22.93 -16.67
C TYR A 387 12.52 23.48 -16.05
N PHE A 388 12.19 24.72 -16.39
CA PHE A 388 11.05 25.45 -15.85
C PHE A 388 10.60 26.55 -16.81
N ILE A 389 9.49 27.21 -16.48
CA ILE A 389 8.95 28.33 -17.26
C ILE A 389 9.26 29.64 -16.53
N ASP A 390 9.77 30.63 -17.26
CA ASP A 390 10.00 31.98 -16.73
C ASP A 390 9.41 33.04 -17.67
N LEU A 391 9.10 34.22 -17.12
CA LEU A 391 8.60 35.37 -17.87
C LEU A 391 9.74 36.38 -18.08
N ILE A 392 10.15 36.57 -19.34
CA ILE A 392 11.26 37.46 -19.70
C ILE A 392 10.77 38.37 -20.82
N ASN A 393 10.88 39.68 -20.63
CA ASN A 393 10.40 40.69 -21.59
C ASN A 393 8.93 40.45 -22.03
N ASN A 394 8.05 40.17 -21.05
CA ASN A 394 6.62 39.89 -21.22
C ASN A 394 6.30 38.67 -22.11
N LYS A 395 7.25 37.73 -22.25
CA LYS A 395 7.08 36.49 -23.01
C LYS A 395 7.51 35.29 -22.18
N TYR A 396 6.81 34.18 -22.30
CA TYR A 396 7.18 32.94 -21.63
C TYR A 396 8.33 32.27 -22.36
N HIS A 397 9.31 31.78 -21.61
CA HIS A 397 10.43 31.00 -22.10
C HIS A 397 10.56 29.71 -21.32
N ILE A 398 10.96 28.65 -22.01
CA ILE A 398 11.51 27.47 -21.35
C ILE A 398 12.93 27.84 -20.91
N CYS A 399 13.18 27.79 -19.61
CA CYS A 399 14.48 28.09 -19.02
C CYS A 399 15.06 26.85 -18.35
N SER A 400 16.36 26.86 -18.08
CA SER A 400 16.99 25.82 -17.26
C SER A 400 18.16 26.32 -16.44
N ILE A 401 18.45 25.62 -15.35
CA ILE A 401 19.61 25.81 -14.45
C ILE A 401 20.21 24.45 -14.10
N ASP A 402 21.43 24.42 -13.58
CA ASP A 402 21.97 23.24 -12.91
C ASP A 402 21.36 23.04 -11.50
N TYR A 403 21.66 21.91 -10.86
CA TYR A 403 21.19 21.57 -9.50
C TYR A 403 21.74 22.43 -8.36
N ASN A 404 22.62 23.39 -8.66
CA ASN A 404 23.15 24.37 -7.73
C ASN A 404 22.58 25.78 -7.95
N GLY A 405 21.77 25.96 -9.00
CA GLY A 405 21.17 27.23 -9.40
C GLY A 405 22.04 28.07 -10.35
N ASN A 406 23.12 27.50 -10.87
CA ASN A 406 24.03 28.18 -11.79
C ASN A 406 23.71 27.84 -13.26
N ASP A 407 24.50 28.38 -14.18
CA ASP A 407 24.42 28.14 -15.63
C ASP A 407 22.99 28.34 -16.16
N PHE A 408 22.39 29.50 -15.85
CA PHE A 408 21.05 29.83 -16.35
C PHE A 408 21.04 29.94 -17.87
N ARG A 409 20.11 29.22 -18.50
CA ARG A 409 19.89 29.25 -19.95
C ARG A 409 18.46 29.64 -20.25
N GLN A 410 18.30 30.73 -20.99
CA GLN A 410 17.03 31.08 -21.63
C GLN A 410 16.89 30.29 -22.93
N GLY A 411 15.89 29.43 -23.01
CA GLY A 411 15.59 28.62 -24.18
C GLY A 411 14.46 29.18 -25.03
N LYS A 412 13.75 28.27 -25.69
CA LYS A 412 12.68 28.56 -26.66
C LYS A 412 11.60 29.46 -26.04
N GLN A 413 11.22 30.53 -26.75
CA GLN A 413 10.00 31.27 -26.46
C GLN A 413 8.79 30.37 -26.70
N ILE A 414 7.80 30.42 -25.81
CA ILE A 414 6.63 29.55 -25.85
C ILE A 414 5.36 30.34 -25.54
N SER A 415 4.23 29.92 -26.10
CA SER A 415 2.91 30.50 -25.79
C SER A 415 2.26 29.82 -24.58
N TYR A 416 1.35 30.52 -23.91
CA TYR A 416 0.55 29.93 -22.83
C TYR A 416 -0.28 28.71 -23.31
N ILE A 417 -0.77 28.74 -24.55
CA ILE A 417 -1.56 27.64 -25.13
C ILE A 417 -0.71 26.37 -25.26
N GLU A 418 0.54 26.49 -25.72
CA GLU A 418 1.47 25.35 -25.77
C GLU A 418 1.76 24.81 -24.36
N ILE A 419 1.97 25.69 -23.38
CA ILE A 419 2.23 25.30 -21.99
C ILE A 419 1.04 24.57 -21.38
N ALA A 420 -0.18 25.05 -21.60
CA ALA A 420 -1.41 24.48 -21.07
C ALA A 420 -1.74 23.09 -21.64
N ASN A 421 -1.06 22.65 -22.70
CA ASN A 421 -1.18 21.28 -23.20
C ASN A 421 -0.67 20.29 -22.13
N LYS A 422 -1.49 19.29 -21.80
CA LYS A 422 -1.17 18.27 -20.79
C LYS A 422 0.03 17.40 -21.17
N ASN A 423 0.26 17.19 -22.46
CA ASN A 423 1.38 16.39 -22.97
C ASN A 423 2.65 17.23 -23.22
N PHE A 424 2.63 18.51 -22.85
CA PHE A 424 3.77 19.39 -23.04
C PHE A 424 4.93 18.98 -22.12
N LYS A 425 6.10 18.76 -22.73
CA LYS A 425 7.38 18.54 -22.05
C LYS A 425 8.24 19.78 -22.15
N LEU A 426 8.93 20.13 -21.06
CA LEU A 426 9.85 21.26 -21.01
C LEU A 426 11.18 20.95 -21.71
N SER A 427 11.58 19.69 -21.74
CA SER A 427 12.76 19.22 -22.46
C SER A 427 12.46 17.95 -23.24
N PRO A 428 13.03 17.79 -24.45
CA PRO A 428 13.00 16.49 -25.15
C PRO A 428 13.87 15.44 -24.45
N ASP A 429 14.85 15.85 -23.64
CA ASP A 429 15.62 14.96 -22.76
C ASP A 429 14.72 14.46 -21.63
N ASP A 430 14.43 13.16 -21.64
CA ASP A 430 13.61 12.46 -20.64
C ASP A 430 14.45 11.64 -19.66
N SER A 431 15.77 11.78 -19.70
CA SER A 431 16.64 11.23 -18.66
C SER A 431 16.18 11.71 -17.29
N GLN A 432 16.27 10.85 -16.29
CA GLN A 432 15.92 11.19 -14.92
C GLN A 432 17.19 11.31 -14.08
N PRO A 433 17.16 12.09 -12.99
CA PRO A 433 18.21 12.02 -11.98
C PRO A 433 18.37 10.57 -11.53
N ALA A 434 19.56 10.00 -11.73
CA ALA A 434 19.82 8.62 -11.36
C ALA A 434 20.12 8.55 -9.85
N PRO A 435 19.31 7.86 -9.05
CA PRO A 435 19.64 7.61 -7.66
C PRO A 435 20.85 6.66 -7.58
N VAL A 436 21.61 6.77 -6.50
CA VAL A 436 22.72 5.85 -6.23
C VAL A 436 22.20 4.69 -5.37
N TYR A 437 21.62 3.68 -6.02
CA TYR A 437 21.07 2.49 -5.38
C TYR A 437 22.17 1.54 -4.91
N LYS A 438 22.53 1.65 -3.64
CA LYS A 438 23.64 0.91 -3.01
C LYS A 438 23.51 0.90 -1.48
N GLY A 439 24.52 0.37 -0.79
CA GLY A 439 24.70 0.35 0.64
C GLY A 439 23.62 -0.44 1.37
N LYS A 440 23.30 -0.01 2.59
CA LYS A 440 22.29 -0.67 3.43
C LYS A 440 20.90 -0.69 2.80
N VAL A 441 20.58 0.30 1.98
CA VAL A 441 19.30 0.38 1.27
C VAL A 441 19.17 -0.78 0.28
N ALA A 442 20.18 -0.97 -0.56
CA ALA A 442 20.20 -2.10 -1.51
C ALA A 442 20.23 -3.45 -0.79
N LEU A 443 20.99 -3.58 0.30
CA LEU A 443 21.05 -4.82 1.09
C LEU A 443 19.69 -5.22 1.67
N LYS A 444 18.96 -4.27 2.25
CA LYS A 444 17.61 -4.52 2.80
C LYS A 444 16.61 -4.92 1.72
N ALA A 445 16.66 -4.26 0.56
CA ALA A 445 15.83 -4.61 -0.58
C ALA A 445 16.13 -6.03 -1.09
N GLU A 446 17.40 -6.41 -1.21
CA GLU A 446 17.80 -7.77 -1.60
C GLU A 446 17.41 -8.83 -0.56
N LEU A 447 17.47 -8.51 0.73
CA LEU A 447 16.97 -9.39 1.80
C LEU A 447 15.48 -9.67 1.66
N MET A 448 14.68 -8.63 1.42
CA MET A 448 13.25 -8.81 1.19
C MET A 448 12.98 -9.70 -0.04
N LEU A 449 13.66 -9.44 -1.16
CA LEU A 449 13.51 -10.24 -2.39
C LEU A 449 13.97 -11.69 -2.18
N ALA A 450 15.04 -11.91 -1.41
CA ALA A 450 15.56 -13.23 -1.10
C ALA A 450 14.62 -14.03 -0.21
N ARG A 451 14.06 -13.42 0.84
CA ARG A 451 13.01 -14.02 1.67
C ARG A 451 11.80 -14.39 0.84
N LEU A 452 11.35 -13.48 -0.04
CA LEU A 452 10.24 -13.74 -0.94
C LEU A 452 10.52 -14.92 -1.87
N LYS A 453 11.74 -15.01 -2.41
CA LYS A 453 12.14 -16.10 -3.30
C LYS A 453 12.18 -17.43 -2.56
N LEU A 454 12.77 -17.48 -1.37
CA LEU A 454 12.82 -18.67 -0.55
C LEU A 454 11.42 -19.17 -0.16
N LEU A 455 10.53 -18.24 0.22
CA LEU A 455 9.16 -18.55 0.64
C LEU A 455 8.32 -19.23 -0.45
N TYR A 456 8.46 -18.84 -1.71
CA TYR A 456 7.63 -19.37 -2.80
C TYR A 456 8.30 -20.45 -3.66
N PHE A 457 9.59 -20.73 -3.46
CA PHE A 457 10.34 -21.68 -4.27
C PHE A 457 11.10 -22.67 -3.39
N HIS A 458 10.40 -23.46 -2.59
CA HIS A 458 10.99 -24.53 -1.79
C HIS A 458 10.47 -25.92 -2.20
N SER A 459 9.87 -26.05 -3.39
CA SER A 459 9.31 -27.32 -3.88
C SER A 459 8.30 -27.90 -2.86
N ASP A 460 8.33 -29.20 -2.65
CA ASP A 460 7.53 -29.97 -1.72
C ASP A 460 8.09 -30.01 -0.29
N GLU A 461 9.21 -29.35 -0.01
CA GLU A 461 9.79 -29.26 1.34
C GLU A 461 8.90 -28.46 2.30
N ASP A 462 8.99 -28.77 3.59
CA ASP A 462 8.46 -27.92 4.66
C ASP A 462 9.32 -26.65 4.72
N TYR A 463 8.69 -25.48 4.57
CA TYR A 463 9.37 -24.18 4.57
C TYR A 463 10.20 -23.93 5.84
N PHE A 464 9.83 -24.51 6.99
CA PHE A 464 10.55 -24.35 8.25
C PHE A 464 11.58 -25.47 8.50
N HIS A 465 11.66 -26.47 7.61
CA HIS A 465 12.58 -27.61 7.70
C HIS A 465 13.20 -27.91 6.33
N LEU A 466 13.76 -26.89 5.68
CA LEU A 466 14.39 -26.99 4.37
C LEU A 466 15.54 -27.99 4.38
N SER A 467 15.59 -28.87 3.39
CA SER A 467 16.61 -29.93 3.29
C SER A 467 17.51 -29.74 2.07
N HIS A 468 17.00 -29.11 1.02
CA HIS A 468 17.69 -28.91 -0.25
C HIS A 468 18.92 -28.00 -0.09
N PRO A 469 20.09 -28.36 -0.67
CA PRO A 469 21.34 -27.59 -0.49
C PRO A 469 21.23 -26.11 -0.82
N GLN A 470 20.61 -25.76 -1.96
CA GLN A 470 20.43 -24.36 -2.35
C GLN A 470 19.47 -23.59 -1.43
N ALA A 471 18.46 -24.26 -0.87
CA ALA A 471 17.48 -23.63 0.02
C ALA A 471 18.16 -23.29 1.35
N LYS A 472 18.92 -24.24 1.90
CA LYS A 472 19.78 -24.03 3.07
C LYS A 472 20.83 -22.94 2.85
N GLU A 473 21.47 -22.91 1.68
CA GLU A 473 22.45 -21.88 1.35
C GLU A 473 21.81 -20.48 1.38
N LEU A 474 20.68 -20.31 0.70
CA LEU A 474 19.96 -19.03 0.67
C LEU A 474 19.45 -18.63 2.07
N GLU A 475 18.82 -19.55 2.80
CA GLU A 475 18.34 -19.32 4.17
C GLU A 475 19.48 -18.91 5.10
N THR A 476 20.58 -19.66 5.09
CA THR A 476 21.75 -19.38 5.93
C THR A 476 22.31 -17.99 5.63
N PHE A 477 22.41 -17.62 4.34
CA PHE A 477 22.91 -16.30 3.96
C PHE A 477 21.96 -15.17 4.39
N ILE A 478 20.65 -15.38 4.26
CA ILE A 478 19.61 -14.45 4.75
C ILE A 478 19.80 -14.22 6.26
N LEU A 479 19.80 -15.29 7.06
CA LEU A 479 19.92 -15.21 8.53
C LEU A 479 21.23 -14.56 8.98
N GLN A 480 22.34 -14.90 8.34
CA GLN A 480 23.64 -14.28 8.65
C GLN A 480 23.63 -12.78 8.34
N THR A 481 23.09 -12.39 7.20
CA THR A 481 23.03 -10.98 6.76
C THR A 481 22.14 -10.15 7.70
N GLU A 482 21.02 -10.70 8.14
CA GLU A 482 20.13 -10.06 9.12
C GLU A 482 20.81 -9.87 10.48
N SER A 483 21.50 -10.90 10.95
CA SER A 483 22.30 -10.81 12.18
C SER A 483 23.37 -9.72 12.05
N ASP A 484 24.05 -9.65 10.91
CA ASP A 484 25.08 -8.65 10.65
C ASP A 484 24.51 -7.23 10.60
N LEU A 485 23.36 -7.03 9.95
CA LEU A 485 22.67 -5.74 9.93
C LEU A 485 22.23 -5.27 11.32
N LYS A 486 21.82 -6.21 12.19
CA LYS A 486 21.33 -5.90 13.54
C LYS A 486 22.46 -5.67 14.54
N ASN A 487 23.52 -6.47 14.46
CA ASN A 487 24.51 -6.60 15.54
C ASN A 487 25.87 -5.98 15.22
N LYS A 488 26.16 -5.68 13.95
CA LYS A 488 27.46 -5.13 13.53
C LYS A 488 27.31 -3.70 13.03
N GLN A 489 28.32 -2.87 13.30
CA GLN A 489 28.48 -1.63 12.54
C GLN A 489 28.93 -1.99 11.12
N MET A 490 27.98 -1.93 10.19
CA MET A 490 28.21 -2.14 8.77
C MET A 490 28.32 -0.79 8.07
N ASN A 491 29.36 -0.59 7.24
CA ASN A 491 29.46 0.55 6.33
C ASN A 491 28.83 0.21 4.95
N ASP A 492 28.65 1.20 4.10
CA ASP A 492 27.97 1.00 2.82
C ASP A 492 28.74 0.08 1.87
N THR A 493 30.07 0.09 1.89
CA THR A 493 30.89 -0.82 1.05
C THR A 493 30.72 -2.28 1.47
N GLN A 494 30.68 -2.56 2.77
CA GLN A 494 30.38 -3.90 3.27
C GLN A 494 28.96 -4.32 2.91
N ALA A 495 27.99 -3.41 3.04
CA ALA A 495 26.61 -3.67 2.66
C ALA A 495 26.47 -3.95 1.16
N ASP A 496 27.21 -3.25 0.30
CA ASP A 496 27.24 -3.47 -1.15
C ASP A 496 27.74 -4.87 -1.52
N ILE A 497 28.82 -5.32 -0.88
CA ILE A 497 29.38 -6.65 -1.10
C ILE A 497 28.33 -7.72 -0.75
N LEU A 498 27.70 -7.60 0.43
CA LEU A 498 26.66 -8.54 0.87
C LEU A 498 25.43 -8.49 -0.05
N ALA A 499 25.02 -7.30 -0.51
CA ALA A 499 23.86 -7.15 -1.38
C ALA A 499 24.10 -7.85 -2.73
N GLN A 500 25.30 -7.68 -3.30
CA GLN A 500 25.67 -8.34 -4.54
C GLN A 500 25.77 -9.87 -4.37
N GLN A 501 26.35 -10.34 -3.27
CA GLN A 501 26.43 -11.78 -2.98
C GLN A 501 25.03 -12.39 -2.83
N LEU A 502 24.16 -11.79 -2.01
CA LEU A 502 22.80 -12.27 -1.81
C LEU A 502 21.99 -12.25 -3.12
N ARG A 503 22.14 -11.19 -3.92
CA ARG A 503 21.51 -11.11 -5.25
C ARG A 503 21.96 -12.25 -6.16
N ASN A 504 23.25 -12.56 -6.18
CA ASN A 504 23.79 -13.65 -6.99
C ASN A 504 23.22 -15.01 -6.57
N ILE A 505 23.20 -15.30 -5.26
CA ILE A 505 22.62 -16.54 -4.71
C ILE A 505 21.13 -16.62 -5.05
N ARG A 506 20.36 -15.54 -4.78
CA ARG A 506 18.93 -15.45 -5.08
C ARG A 506 18.62 -15.67 -6.57
N LYS A 507 19.40 -15.08 -7.48
CA LYS A 507 19.16 -15.20 -8.93
C LYS A 507 19.62 -16.55 -9.49
N ALA A 508 20.59 -17.22 -8.86
CA ALA A 508 20.99 -18.58 -9.19
C ALA A 508 20.04 -19.66 -8.63
N TYR A 509 19.19 -19.28 -7.68
CA TYR A 509 18.25 -20.17 -7.00
C TYR A 509 17.14 -20.66 -7.94
N ASN A 510 17.18 -21.96 -8.27
CA ASN A 510 16.36 -22.58 -9.31
C ASN A 510 15.43 -23.68 -8.81
N GLN A 511 15.19 -23.77 -7.50
CA GLN A 511 14.17 -24.66 -6.96
C GLN A 511 12.80 -24.38 -7.61
N PRO A 512 11.98 -25.41 -7.86
CA PRO A 512 10.60 -25.22 -8.33
C PRO A 512 9.75 -24.42 -7.34
N SER A 513 8.64 -23.87 -7.84
CA SER A 513 7.62 -23.25 -7.00
C SER A 513 7.06 -24.25 -5.99
N SER A 514 6.68 -23.77 -4.81
CA SER A 514 6.17 -24.61 -3.71
C SER A 514 4.76 -25.17 -3.92
N ILE A 515 4.09 -24.74 -4.98
CA ILE A 515 2.68 -25.01 -5.22
C ILE A 515 2.52 -26.34 -5.94
N ARG A 516 1.60 -27.16 -5.44
CA ARG A 516 1.28 -28.44 -6.06
C ARG A 516 0.33 -28.22 -7.25
N PRO A 517 0.61 -28.82 -8.42
CA PRO A 517 -0.24 -28.74 -9.59
C PRO A 517 -1.61 -29.40 -9.39
#